data_AF-A0A8T4HWW8-F1
#
_entry.id   AF-A0A8T4HWW8-F1
#
_cell.length_a   1.000
_cell.length_b   1.000
_cell.length_c   1.000
_cell.angle_alpha   90.00
_cell.angle_beta   90.00
_cell.angle_gamma   90.00
#
_symmetry.space_group_name_H-M   'P 1'
#
loop_
_entity.id
_entity.type
_entity.pdbx_description
1 polymer ?
#
loop_
_entity_poly.entity_id
_entity_poly.type
_entity_poly.pdbx_seq_one_letter_code
_entity_poly.pdbx_strand_id
1 'polypeptide(L)'
;GWPPALAAAGVLVVTSQLGGLLAAHRAARARPMDALGDPAGAGRGITATGVVRGVGAVLALCGGAVLTAITAAGPREEVGEHLPLVLLAHLVGVGFAGPAIGRTAARLLAVPVRLVTAPRALGGGAAAELAFAQARAESRRLSSAVTPLALVVAFMLVKLAALASVAEPSWVDLFATVLYAAFAAFAAANTMVLLSAERRREVALLRAVGAGAGQVVRMLVVEAVTVTCAGFGCGAAVALAVTLPLGDAAGAPLSSLPPTTWLGTAAGVLALALAATLAPLPGHLRRASGPPAASAARNREMTTS
;
A
#
# COMPACT_ATOMS: atom_id res chain seq x y z
N GLY A 1 21.28 25.50 11.47
CA GLY A 1 21.69 25.19 12.86
C GLY A 1 21.55 23.70 13.10
N TRP A 2 22.53 23.07 13.75
CA TRP A 2 22.59 21.63 14.02
C TRP A 2 21.64 21.14 15.15
N PRO A 3 21.21 21.95 16.15
CA PRO A 3 20.29 21.50 17.20
C PRO A 3 18.96 20.94 16.70
N PRO A 4 18.22 21.58 15.76
CA PRO A 4 16.97 21.01 15.25
C PRO A 4 17.17 19.71 14.45
N ALA A 5 18.31 19.56 13.76
CA ALA A 5 18.61 18.33 13.02
C ALA A 5 18.88 17.14 13.96
N LEU A 6 19.61 17.37 15.06
CA LEU A 6 19.84 16.35 16.09
C LEU A 6 18.57 15.97 16.84
N ALA A 7 17.70 16.94 17.14
CA ALA A 7 16.40 16.67 17.74
C ALA A 7 15.51 15.84 16.81
N ALA A 8 15.44 16.19 15.52
CA ALA A 8 14.70 15.41 14.53
C ALA A 8 15.24 13.97 14.37
N ALA A 9 16.57 13.82 14.31
CA ALA A 9 17.21 12.51 14.26
C ALA A 9 16.92 11.67 15.51
N GLY A 10 16.98 12.27 16.71
CA GLY A 10 16.63 11.61 17.96
C GLY A 10 15.18 11.15 18.00
N VAL A 11 14.23 12.01 17.61
CA VAL A 11 12.80 11.66 17.53
C VAL A 11 12.56 10.53 16.54
N LEU A 12 13.18 10.57 15.35
CA LEU A 12 13.06 9.51 14.33
C LEU A 12 13.59 8.17 14.84
N VAL A 13 14.75 8.16 15.50
CA VAL A 13 15.33 6.93 16.07
C VAL A 13 14.41 6.38 17.16
N VAL A 14 13.98 7.21 18.11
CA VAL A 14 13.13 6.77 19.23
C VAL A 14 11.78 6.25 18.74
N THR A 15 11.11 6.97 17.83
CA THR A 15 9.81 6.54 17.28
C THR A 15 9.92 5.26 16.45
N SER A 16 10.97 5.13 15.63
CA SER A 16 11.26 3.90 14.87
C SER A 16 11.51 2.71 15.79
N GLN A 17 12.34 2.89 16.83
CA GLN A 17 12.68 1.83 17.78
C GLN A 17 11.48 1.42 18.63
N LEU A 18 10.68 2.37 19.12
CA LEU A 18 9.44 2.06 19.84
C LEU A 18 8.44 1.32 18.95
N GLY A 19 8.28 1.74 17.70
CA GLY A 19 7.43 1.04 16.73
C GLY A 19 7.89 -0.40 16.49
N GLY A 20 9.20 -0.59 16.28
CA GLY A 20 9.82 -1.90 16.10
C GLY A 20 9.68 -2.80 17.34
N LEU A 21 9.93 -2.25 18.54
CA LEU A 21 9.80 -2.97 19.81
C LEU A 21 8.35 -3.37 20.10
N LEU A 22 7.38 -2.49 19.85
CA LEU A 22 5.96 -2.80 20.03
C LEU A 22 5.48 -3.88 19.05
N ALA A 23 5.94 -3.82 17.80
CA ALA A 23 5.64 -4.85 16.80
C ALA A 23 6.28 -6.20 17.18
N ALA A 24 7.54 -6.20 17.58
CA ALA A 24 8.26 -7.39 18.03
C ALA A 24 7.64 -7.99 19.30
N HIS A 25 7.28 -7.16 20.27
CA HIS A 25 6.68 -7.60 21.53
C HIS A 25 5.26 -8.15 21.32
N ARG A 26 4.46 -7.56 20.41
CA ARG A 26 3.18 -8.14 19.99
C ARG A 26 3.34 -9.47 19.28
N ALA A 27 4.31 -9.59 18.37
CA ALA A 27 4.59 -10.83 17.67
C ALA A 27 5.05 -11.94 18.65
N ALA A 28 5.88 -11.59 19.64
CA ALA A 28 6.35 -12.51 20.67
C ALA A 28 5.25 -12.96 21.65
N ARG A 29 4.22 -12.13 21.88
CA ARG A 29 3.09 -12.44 22.78
C ARG A 29 1.90 -13.10 22.08
N ALA A 30 1.93 -13.26 20.77
CA ALA A 30 0.89 -14.00 20.05
C ALA A 30 0.92 -15.46 20.52
N ARG A 31 -0.13 -15.89 21.24
CA ARG A 31 -0.18 -17.24 21.80
C ARG A 31 -0.35 -18.24 20.65
N PRO A 32 0.53 -19.24 20.52
CA PRO A 32 0.45 -20.24 19.44
C PRO A 32 -0.90 -20.96 19.36
N MET A 33 -1.59 -21.07 20.51
CA MET A 33 -2.89 -21.70 20.66
C MET A 33 -4.03 -20.90 20.02
N ASP A 34 -3.93 -19.56 19.97
CA ASP A 34 -4.96 -18.70 19.35
C ASP A 34 -4.93 -18.86 17.81
N ALA A 35 -3.79 -19.23 17.22
CA ALA A 35 -3.64 -19.48 15.79
C ALA A 35 -4.19 -20.85 15.34
N LEU A 36 -4.33 -21.80 16.27
CA LEU A 36 -4.90 -23.13 16.02
C LEU A 36 -6.41 -23.19 16.33
N GLY A 37 -6.89 -22.29 17.20
CA GLY A 37 -8.27 -22.26 17.69
C GLY A 37 -9.17 -21.21 17.02
N ASP A 38 -8.66 -20.35 16.13
CA ASP A 38 -9.48 -19.40 15.37
C ASP A 38 -9.96 -20.09 14.07
N PRO A 39 -11.17 -20.69 14.03
CA PRO A 39 -11.73 -21.15 12.77
C PRO A 39 -11.85 -19.91 11.89
N ALA A 40 -11.15 -19.90 10.75
CA ALA A 40 -11.05 -18.79 9.81
C ALA A 40 -12.36 -17.98 9.67
N GLY A 41 -12.56 -16.98 10.54
CA GLY A 41 -13.81 -16.20 10.59
C GLY A 41 -14.47 -15.91 11.95
N ALA A 42 -14.07 -16.50 13.08
CA ALA A 42 -14.74 -16.28 14.37
C ALA A 42 -14.21 -15.08 15.17
N GLY A 43 -14.46 -13.87 14.66
CA GLY A 43 -14.13 -12.65 15.40
C GLY A 43 -14.64 -11.38 14.73
N ARG A 44 -15.97 -11.29 14.52
CA ARG A 44 -16.67 -10.06 14.07
C ARG A 44 -16.93 -9.09 15.24
N GLY A 45 -16.04 -9.05 16.23
CA GLY A 45 -16.09 -8.08 17.32
C GLY A 45 -15.30 -6.82 16.98
N ILE A 46 -15.77 -5.67 17.47
CA ILE A 46 -14.98 -4.45 17.50
C ILE A 46 -13.77 -4.73 18.40
N THR A 47 -12.58 -4.90 17.81
CA THR A 47 -11.36 -5.09 18.60
C THR A 47 -10.98 -3.75 19.24
N ALA A 48 -10.49 -3.75 20.48
CA ALA A 48 -10.01 -2.54 21.16
C ALA A 48 -8.97 -1.78 20.30
N THR A 49 -8.13 -2.52 19.58
CA THR A 49 -7.18 -1.95 18.60
C THR A 49 -7.88 -1.26 17.42
N GLY A 50 -9.01 -1.79 16.96
CA GLY A 50 -9.83 -1.18 15.92
C GLY A 50 -10.46 0.15 16.36
N VAL A 51 -10.93 0.25 17.61
CA VAL A 51 -11.46 1.51 18.18
C VAL A 51 -10.36 2.53 18.33
N VAL A 52 -9.23 2.16 18.95
CA VAL A 52 -8.11 3.09 19.16
C VAL A 52 -7.58 3.63 17.83
N ARG A 53 -7.46 2.79 16.79
CA ARG A 53 -7.09 3.28 15.45
C ARG A 53 -8.15 4.14 14.81
N GLY A 54 -9.44 3.82 14.99
CA GLY A 54 -10.54 4.61 14.47
C GLY A 54 -10.58 6.00 15.10
N VAL A 55 -10.48 6.09 16.42
CA VAL A 55 -10.39 7.35 17.17
C VAL A 55 -9.14 8.12 16.77
N GLY A 56 -7.99 7.45 16.69
CA GLY A 56 -6.74 8.06 16.23
C GLY A 56 -6.84 8.63 14.81
N ALA A 57 -7.52 7.92 13.89
CA ALA A 57 -7.77 8.40 12.54
C ALA A 57 -8.64 9.66 12.52
N VAL A 58 -9.74 9.66 13.27
CA VAL A 58 -10.63 10.83 13.37
C VAL A 58 -9.88 12.02 13.97
N LEU A 59 -9.16 11.83 15.08
CA LEU A 59 -8.39 12.90 15.71
C LEU A 59 -7.33 13.47 14.77
N ALA A 60 -6.58 12.62 14.07
CA ALA A 60 -5.55 13.07 13.14
C ALA A 60 -6.13 13.78 11.91
N LEU A 61 -7.25 13.30 11.35
CA LEU A 61 -7.92 13.96 10.23
C LEU A 61 -8.56 15.30 10.64
N CYS A 62 -9.22 15.36 11.80
CA CYS A 62 -9.75 16.61 12.36
C CYS A 62 -8.62 17.59 12.67
N GLY A 63 -7.51 17.12 13.25
CA GLY A 63 -6.32 17.94 13.48
C GLY A 63 -5.73 18.49 12.19
N GLY A 64 -5.62 17.67 11.14
CA GLY A 64 -5.21 18.10 9.80
C GLY A 64 -6.15 19.15 9.21
N ALA A 65 -7.46 18.95 9.32
CA ALA A 65 -8.47 19.91 8.85
C ALA A 65 -8.40 21.24 9.61
N VAL A 66 -8.24 21.20 10.93
CA VAL A 66 -8.05 22.40 11.77
C VAL A 66 -6.77 23.12 11.37
N LEU A 67 -5.66 22.41 11.21
CA LEU A 67 -4.40 23.01 10.78
C LEU A 67 -4.54 23.66 9.40
N THR A 68 -5.26 23.01 8.47
CA THR A 68 -5.57 23.57 7.15
C THR A 68 -6.39 24.84 7.24
N ALA A 69 -7.42 24.86 8.10
CA ALA A 69 -8.25 26.04 8.31
C ALA A 69 -7.46 27.20 8.92
N ILE A 70 -6.57 26.91 9.89
CA ILE A 70 -5.68 27.91 10.49
C ILE A 70 -4.72 28.48 9.44
N THR A 71 -4.07 27.63 8.65
CA THR A 71 -3.17 28.06 7.58
C THR A 71 -3.92 28.86 6.51
N ALA A 72 -5.14 28.47 6.15
CA ALA A 72 -5.96 29.19 5.17
C ALA A 72 -6.42 30.57 5.65
N ALA A 73 -6.59 30.75 6.97
CA ALA A 73 -6.95 32.02 7.58
C ALA A 73 -5.74 32.95 7.82
N GLY A 74 -4.52 32.43 7.75
CA GLY A 74 -3.28 33.18 7.96
C GLY A 74 -2.81 34.00 6.74
N PRO A 75 -1.66 34.67 6.86
CA PRO A 75 -1.05 35.41 5.75
C PRO A 75 -0.71 34.49 4.57
N ARG A 76 -1.03 34.91 3.34
CA ARG A 76 -0.82 34.09 2.12
C ARG A 76 0.65 33.74 1.88
N GLU A 77 1.56 34.64 2.22
CA GLU A 77 3.01 34.46 2.03
C GLU A 77 3.57 33.29 2.85
N GLU A 78 2.93 32.97 3.98
CA GLU A 78 3.36 31.89 4.87
C GLU A 78 2.77 30.52 4.48
N VAL A 79 1.74 30.48 3.62
CA VAL A 79 1.01 29.24 3.30
C VAL A 79 1.93 28.18 2.68
N GLY A 80 2.85 28.60 1.80
CA GLY A 80 3.82 27.71 1.17
C GLY A 80 4.76 27.03 2.18
N GLU A 81 5.13 27.74 3.25
CA GLU A 81 5.99 27.19 4.32
C GLU A 81 5.24 26.15 5.18
N HIS A 82 3.95 26.36 5.40
CA HIS A 82 3.12 25.48 6.23
C HIS A 82 2.58 24.24 5.47
N LEU A 83 2.60 24.26 4.13
CA LEU A 83 2.06 23.19 3.28
C LEU A 83 2.60 21.78 3.62
N PRO A 84 3.92 21.58 3.85
CA PRO A 84 4.46 20.27 4.20
C PRO A 84 3.92 19.75 5.54
N LEU A 85 3.71 20.63 6.52
CA LEU A 85 3.18 20.27 7.83
C LEU A 85 1.69 19.86 7.73
N VAL A 86 0.91 20.63 6.97
CA VAL A 86 -0.51 20.34 6.70
C VAL A 86 -0.67 19.00 5.96
N LEU A 87 0.17 18.78 4.95
CA LEU A 87 0.22 17.51 4.22
C LEU A 87 0.55 16.37 5.19
N LEU A 88 1.61 16.50 5.99
CA LEU A 88 2.02 15.48 6.95
C LEU A 88 0.90 15.12 7.93
N ALA A 89 0.15 16.10 8.45
CA ALA A 89 -0.98 15.85 9.34
C ALA A 89 -2.07 14.96 8.69
N HIS A 90 -2.41 15.24 7.42
CA HIS A 90 -3.36 14.40 6.67
C HIS A 90 -2.81 13.00 6.39
N LEU A 91 -1.52 12.90 6.02
CA LEU A 91 -0.84 11.64 5.78
C LEU A 91 -0.86 10.75 7.04
N VAL A 92 -0.65 11.33 8.22
CA VAL A 92 -0.79 10.62 9.50
C VAL A 92 -2.23 10.13 9.68
N GLY A 93 -3.23 10.96 9.41
CA GLY A 93 -4.65 10.57 9.46
C GLY A 93 -4.97 9.37 8.56
N VAL A 94 -4.47 9.36 7.33
CA VAL A 94 -4.60 8.23 6.39
C VAL A 94 -3.86 6.99 6.90
N GLY A 95 -2.71 7.17 7.53
CA GLY A 95 -1.95 6.10 8.22
C GLY A 95 -2.79 5.35 9.27
N PHE A 96 -3.55 6.10 10.07
CA PHE A 96 -4.47 5.52 11.05
C PHE A 96 -5.73 4.93 10.41
N ALA A 97 -6.26 5.59 9.36
CA ALA A 97 -7.46 5.17 8.64
C ALA A 97 -7.26 3.94 7.73
N GLY A 98 -6.02 3.52 7.48
CA GLY A 98 -5.65 2.39 6.60
C GLY A 98 -6.59 1.18 6.66
N PRO A 99 -6.90 0.61 7.85
CA PRO A 99 -7.85 -0.49 8.02
C PRO A 99 -9.28 -0.23 7.54
N ALA A 100 -9.78 1.00 7.67
CA ALA A 100 -11.11 1.38 7.21
C ALA A 100 -11.11 1.61 5.69
N ILE A 101 -10.07 2.28 5.20
CA ILE A 101 -9.83 2.53 3.77
C ILE A 101 -9.78 1.22 2.98
N GLY A 102 -9.02 0.22 3.45
CA GLY A 102 -8.96 -1.06 2.74
C GLY A 102 -10.29 -1.80 2.74
N ARG A 103 -11.11 -1.66 3.78
CA ARG A 103 -12.47 -2.25 3.80
C ARG A 103 -13.41 -1.57 2.81
N THR A 104 -13.40 -0.25 2.74
CA THR A 104 -14.26 0.49 1.79
C THR A 104 -13.79 0.25 0.36
N ALA A 105 -12.47 0.31 0.11
CA ALA A 105 -11.88 -0.01 -1.19
C ALA A 105 -12.19 -1.44 -1.63
N ALA A 106 -12.04 -2.43 -0.74
CA ALA A 106 -12.38 -3.82 -1.05
C ALA A 106 -13.86 -3.99 -1.40
N ARG A 107 -14.78 -3.24 -0.77
CA ARG A 107 -16.21 -3.27 -1.10
C ARG A 107 -16.48 -2.64 -2.48
N LEU A 108 -15.90 -1.48 -2.75
CA LEU A 108 -16.11 -0.74 -4.00
C LEU A 108 -15.50 -1.48 -5.19
N LEU A 109 -14.32 -2.08 -5.00
CA LEU A 109 -13.60 -2.79 -6.06
C LEU A 109 -14.01 -4.27 -6.17
N ALA A 110 -14.77 -4.82 -5.23
CA ALA A 110 -15.23 -6.22 -5.29
C ALA A 110 -16.05 -6.53 -6.55
N VAL A 111 -16.88 -5.61 -7.02
CA VAL A 111 -17.73 -5.79 -8.20
C VAL A 111 -16.90 -5.85 -9.50
N PRO A 112 -16.07 -4.84 -9.83
CA PRO A 112 -15.25 -4.90 -11.04
C PRO A 112 -14.23 -6.03 -10.99
N VAL A 113 -13.63 -6.30 -9.83
CA VAL A 113 -12.76 -7.47 -9.65
C VAL A 113 -13.51 -8.75 -9.97
N ARG A 114 -14.74 -8.94 -9.45
CA ARG A 114 -15.58 -10.12 -9.75
C ARG A 114 -15.88 -10.30 -11.24
N LEU A 115 -16.01 -9.22 -12.00
CA LEU A 115 -16.26 -9.29 -13.44
C LEU A 115 -15.02 -9.73 -14.21
N VAL A 116 -13.85 -9.20 -13.85
CA VAL A 116 -12.57 -9.53 -14.51
C VAL A 116 -12.06 -10.91 -14.09
N THR A 117 -12.32 -11.32 -12.84
CA THR A 117 -11.88 -12.62 -12.31
C THR A 117 -12.95 -13.71 -12.37
N ALA A 118 -14.13 -13.45 -12.92
CA ALA A 118 -15.21 -14.43 -13.01
C ALA A 118 -14.69 -15.79 -13.54
N PRO A 119 -15.15 -16.94 -12.99
CA PRO A 119 -14.62 -18.27 -13.31
C PRO A 119 -14.67 -18.62 -14.81
N ARG A 120 -15.53 -17.95 -15.58
CA ARG A 120 -15.60 -18.06 -17.05
C ARG A 120 -14.37 -17.46 -17.78
N ALA A 121 -13.74 -16.42 -17.23
CA ALA A 121 -12.49 -15.85 -17.78
C ALA A 121 -11.24 -16.62 -17.30
N LEU A 122 -11.35 -17.39 -16.21
CA LEU A 122 -10.24 -18.08 -15.54
C LEU A 122 -10.07 -19.56 -15.89
N GLY A 123 -10.92 -20.11 -16.77
CA GLY A 123 -10.80 -21.46 -17.29
C GLY A 123 -11.67 -22.52 -16.61
N GLY A 124 -12.53 -22.15 -15.66
CA GLY A 124 -13.38 -23.10 -14.90
C GLY A 124 -12.60 -24.04 -13.97
N GLY A 125 -13.20 -24.41 -12.84
CA GLY A 125 -12.67 -25.42 -11.92
C GLY A 125 -12.42 -24.95 -10.49
N ALA A 126 -12.18 -25.91 -9.58
CA ALA A 126 -12.02 -25.69 -8.14
C ALA A 126 -10.90 -24.68 -7.79
N ALA A 127 -9.84 -24.61 -8.60
CA ALA A 127 -8.75 -23.64 -8.43
C ALA A 127 -9.21 -22.17 -8.64
N ALA A 128 -10.17 -21.93 -9.53
CA ALA A 128 -10.73 -20.59 -9.74
C ALA A 128 -11.65 -20.17 -8.60
N GLU A 129 -12.42 -21.11 -8.03
CA GLU A 129 -13.21 -20.86 -6.82
C GLU A 129 -12.34 -20.63 -5.59
N LEU A 130 -11.25 -21.39 -5.43
CA LEU A 130 -10.30 -21.21 -4.33
C LEU A 130 -9.53 -19.88 -4.44
N ALA A 131 -9.13 -19.46 -5.63
CA ALA A 131 -8.55 -18.13 -5.86
C ALA A 131 -9.53 -17.00 -5.47
N PHE A 132 -10.83 -17.21 -5.70
CA PHE A 132 -11.89 -16.29 -5.28
C PHE A 132 -12.12 -16.27 -3.77
N ALA A 133 -12.12 -17.45 -3.13
CA ALA A 133 -12.25 -17.59 -1.70
C ALA A 133 -11.06 -16.92 -0.98
N GLN A 134 -9.86 -17.08 -1.53
CA GLN A 134 -8.63 -16.46 -1.04
C GLN A 134 -8.67 -14.93 -1.18
N ALA A 135 -9.08 -14.39 -2.33
CA ALA A 135 -9.29 -12.94 -2.50
C ALA A 135 -10.30 -12.34 -1.50
N ARG A 136 -11.29 -13.13 -1.06
CA ARG A 136 -12.32 -12.72 -0.08
C ARG A 136 -11.81 -12.78 1.36
N ALA A 137 -10.97 -13.76 1.69
CA ALA A 137 -10.30 -13.85 2.98
C ALA A 137 -9.23 -12.75 3.17
N GLU A 138 -8.62 -12.31 2.07
CA GLU A 138 -7.43 -11.45 2.07
C GLU A 138 -7.71 -9.94 2.11
N SER A 139 -8.98 -9.52 2.09
CA SER A 139 -9.37 -8.10 2.10
C SER A 139 -8.80 -7.31 3.28
N ARG A 140 -8.47 -7.97 4.39
CA ARG A 140 -7.84 -7.34 5.57
C ARG A 140 -6.36 -7.01 5.35
N ARG A 141 -5.63 -7.85 4.61
CA ARG A 141 -4.20 -7.69 4.33
C ARG A 141 -3.95 -6.74 3.16
N LEU A 142 -4.86 -6.65 2.18
CA LEU A 142 -4.82 -5.59 1.16
C LEU A 142 -4.85 -4.18 1.77
N SER A 143 -5.51 -4.04 2.91
CA SER A 143 -5.66 -2.78 3.63
C SER A 143 -4.33 -2.16 4.09
N SER A 144 -3.29 -2.96 4.36
CA SER A 144 -1.99 -2.44 4.80
C SER A 144 -1.15 -1.92 3.64
N ALA A 145 -1.34 -2.45 2.43
CA ALA A 145 -0.65 -2.01 1.23
C ALA A 145 -1.20 -0.69 0.65
N VAL A 146 -2.48 -0.40 0.92
CA VAL A 146 -3.13 0.84 0.45
C VAL A 146 -2.53 2.09 1.10
N THR A 147 -2.22 2.04 2.40
CA THR A 147 -1.66 3.17 3.14
C THR A 147 -0.38 3.72 2.49
N PRO A 148 0.72 2.95 2.33
CA PRO A 148 1.95 3.50 1.77
C PRO A 148 1.77 4.01 0.33
N LEU A 149 0.90 3.40 -0.48
CA LEU A 149 0.58 3.94 -1.80
C LEU A 149 -0.15 5.27 -1.74
N ALA A 150 -1.14 5.40 -0.86
CA ALA A 150 -1.85 6.66 -0.69
C ALA A 150 -0.90 7.77 -0.27
N LEU A 151 0.07 7.46 0.58
CA LEU A 151 1.13 8.40 0.98
C LEU A 151 1.97 8.85 -0.22
N VAL A 152 2.44 7.89 -1.04
CA VAL A 152 3.20 8.19 -2.27
C VAL A 152 2.38 9.09 -3.19
N VAL A 153 1.13 8.72 -3.48
CA VAL A 153 0.29 9.48 -4.42
C VAL A 153 -0.01 10.88 -3.92
N ALA A 154 -0.42 11.03 -2.65
CA ALA A 154 -0.69 12.34 -2.06
C ALA A 154 0.53 13.25 -2.13
N PHE A 155 1.69 12.72 -1.72
CA PHE A 155 2.93 13.48 -1.72
C PHE A 155 3.38 13.85 -3.13
N MET A 156 3.31 12.91 -4.08
CA MET A 156 3.65 13.14 -5.48
C MET A 156 2.77 14.20 -6.12
N LEU A 157 1.46 14.12 -5.96
CA LEU A 157 0.53 15.09 -6.55
C LEU A 157 0.76 16.50 -6.00
N VAL A 158 0.92 16.64 -4.68
CA VAL A 158 1.18 17.95 -4.06
C VAL A 158 2.53 18.53 -4.50
N LYS A 159 3.59 17.71 -4.54
CA LYS A 159 4.90 18.18 -4.99
C LYS A 159 4.95 18.51 -6.48
N LEU A 160 4.30 17.71 -7.33
CA LEU A 160 4.24 18.00 -8.76
C LEU A 160 3.41 19.25 -9.05
N ALA A 161 2.34 19.52 -8.28
CA ALA A 161 1.58 20.77 -8.40
C ALA A 161 2.41 22.00 -8.01
N ALA A 162 3.18 21.89 -6.93
CA ALA A 162 4.11 22.95 -6.52
C ALA A 162 5.19 23.18 -7.59
N LEU A 163 5.79 22.11 -8.11
CA LEU A 163 6.83 22.20 -9.14
C LEU A 163 6.29 22.78 -10.46
N ALA A 164 5.08 22.39 -10.87
CA ALA A 164 4.45 22.85 -12.11
C ALA A 164 4.11 24.35 -12.12
N SER A 165 4.06 24.98 -10.96
CA SER A 165 3.72 26.40 -10.81
C SER A 165 4.97 27.30 -10.82
N VAL A 166 6.16 26.71 -10.82
CA VAL A 166 7.44 27.44 -10.93
C VAL A 166 7.89 27.44 -12.39
N ALA A 167 8.03 28.63 -12.98
CA ALA A 167 8.42 28.77 -14.38
C ALA A 167 9.84 28.25 -14.68
N GLU A 168 10.79 28.56 -13.78
CA GLU A 168 12.18 28.08 -13.85
C GLU A 168 12.55 27.42 -12.51
N PRO A 169 12.26 26.11 -12.35
CA PRO A 169 12.52 25.43 -11.10
C PRO A 169 14.03 25.32 -10.86
N SER A 170 14.46 25.61 -9.63
CA SER A 170 15.86 25.46 -9.27
C SER A 170 16.29 23.99 -9.34
N TRP A 171 17.57 23.74 -9.59
CA TRP A 171 18.10 22.36 -9.58
C TRP A 171 17.88 21.68 -8.22
N VAL A 172 17.84 22.46 -7.12
CA VAL A 172 17.58 21.98 -5.77
C VAL A 172 16.13 21.52 -5.62
N ASP A 173 15.17 22.25 -6.17
CA ASP A 173 13.75 21.88 -6.12
C ASP A 173 13.45 20.62 -6.94
N LEU A 174 14.06 20.52 -8.12
CA LEU A 174 14.00 19.32 -8.96
C LEU A 174 14.60 18.11 -8.23
N PHE A 175 15.83 18.27 -7.73
CA PHE A 175 16.53 17.21 -7.00
C PHE A 175 15.76 16.77 -5.75
N ALA A 176 15.28 17.72 -4.94
CA ALA A 176 14.50 17.43 -3.75
C ALA A 176 13.20 16.68 -4.10
N THR A 177 12.49 17.10 -5.15
CA THR A 177 11.27 16.44 -5.61
C THR A 177 11.54 14.99 -6.02
N VAL A 178 12.58 14.75 -6.82
CA VAL A 178 12.98 13.40 -7.23
C VAL A 178 13.41 12.55 -6.03
N LEU A 179 14.18 13.11 -5.10
CA LEU A 179 14.64 12.43 -3.90
C LEU A 179 13.45 12.00 -3.02
N TYR A 180 12.50 12.89 -2.78
CA TYR A 180 11.31 12.56 -2.00
C TYR A 180 10.43 11.51 -2.70
N ALA A 181 10.25 11.64 -4.03
CA ALA A 181 9.53 10.65 -4.84
C ALA A 181 10.17 9.26 -4.71
N ALA A 182 11.50 9.19 -4.83
CA ALA A 182 12.26 7.96 -4.71
C ALA A 182 12.15 7.35 -3.31
N PHE A 183 12.26 8.16 -2.25
CA PHE A 183 12.12 7.68 -0.89
C PHE A 183 10.71 7.12 -0.61
N ALA A 184 9.67 7.83 -1.02
CA ALA A 184 8.29 7.39 -0.86
C ALA A 184 8.04 6.09 -1.64
N ALA A 185 8.49 6.03 -2.90
CA ALA A 185 8.37 4.83 -3.73
C ALA A 185 9.12 3.64 -3.12
N PHE A 186 10.33 3.84 -2.58
CA PHE A 186 11.10 2.81 -1.90
C PHE A 186 10.39 2.28 -0.66
N ALA A 187 9.85 3.16 0.19
CA ALA A 187 9.11 2.77 1.38
C ALA A 187 7.85 1.95 1.04
N ALA A 188 7.13 2.34 -0.02
CA ALA A 188 5.98 1.58 -0.52
C ALA A 188 6.38 0.24 -1.12
N ALA A 189 7.41 0.21 -1.96
CA ALA A 189 7.94 -1.03 -2.55
C ALA A 189 8.39 -2.02 -1.48
N ASN A 190 9.14 -1.56 -0.48
CA ASN A 190 9.57 -2.41 0.64
C ASN A 190 8.39 -3.09 1.33
N THR A 191 7.34 -2.32 1.64
CA THR A 191 6.12 -2.86 2.24
C THR A 191 5.44 -3.89 1.34
N MET A 192 5.32 -3.59 0.05
CA MET A 192 4.67 -4.48 -0.91
C MET A 192 5.45 -5.77 -1.16
N VAL A 193 6.78 -5.68 -1.27
CA VAL A 193 7.65 -6.85 -1.41
C VAL A 193 7.52 -7.75 -0.18
N LEU A 194 7.49 -7.16 1.03
CA LEU A 194 7.26 -7.90 2.27
C LEU A 194 5.90 -8.63 2.25
N LEU A 195 4.80 -7.91 1.97
CA LEU A 195 3.46 -8.50 1.91
C LEU A 195 3.35 -9.61 0.84
N SER A 196 4.00 -9.40 -0.30
CA SER A 196 4.04 -10.38 -1.39
C SER A 196 4.90 -11.60 -1.04
N ALA A 197 5.95 -11.41 -0.23
CA ALA A 197 6.78 -12.50 0.26
C ALA A 197 6.05 -13.39 1.27
N GLU A 198 5.18 -12.84 2.12
CA GLU A 198 4.35 -13.62 3.04
C GLU A 198 3.38 -14.55 2.30
N ARG A 199 2.81 -14.09 1.18
CA ARG A 199 1.87 -14.85 0.33
C ARG A 199 2.49 -16.00 -0.46
N ARG A 200 3.82 -16.16 -0.41
CA ARG A 200 4.52 -17.23 -1.15
C ARG A 200 4.00 -18.62 -0.77
N ARG A 201 3.66 -18.85 0.50
CA ARG A 201 3.14 -20.13 0.98
C ARG A 201 1.76 -20.43 0.38
N GLU A 202 0.89 -19.42 0.32
CA GLU A 202 -0.46 -19.54 -0.25
C GLU A 202 -0.41 -19.83 -1.75
N VAL A 203 0.45 -19.12 -2.49
CA VAL A 203 0.64 -19.36 -3.93
C VAL A 203 1.23 -20.75 -4.19
N ALA A 204 2.16 -21.22 -3.35
CA ALA A 204 2.71 -22.56 -3.46
C ALA A 204 1.63 -23.64 -3.22
N LEU A 205 0.73 -23.44 -2.25
CA LEU A 205 -0.40 -24.32 -2.00
C LEU A 205 -1.39 -24.34 -3.18
N LEU A 206 -1.73 -23.18 -3.74
CA LEU A 206 -2.58 -23.10 -4.94
C LEU A 206 -1.98 -23.88 -6.12
N ARG A 207 -0.67 -23.78 -6.33
CA ARG A 207 0.04 -24.55 -7.36
C ARG A 207 0.09 -26.05 -7.07
N ALA A 208 0.22 -26.46 -5.80
CA ALA A 208 0.20 -27.87 -5.41
C ALA A 208 -1.14 -28.55 -5.71
N VAL A 209 -2.24 -27.79 -5.69
CA VAL A 209 -3.59 -28.23 -6.06
C VAL A 209 -3.87 -28.09 -7.57
N GLY A 210 -2.87 -27.67 -8.35
CA GLY A 210 -2.93 -27.63 -9.82
C GLY A 210 -3.21 -26.26 -10.45
N ALA A 211 -3.13 -25.15 -9.70
CA ALA A 211 -3.27 -23.82 -10.30
C ALA A 211 -2.13 -23.51 -11.29
N GLY A 212 -2.49 -23.04 -12.49
CA GLY A 212 -1.54 -22.67 -13.53
C GLY A 212 -0.78 -21.38 -13.22
N ALA A 213 0.44 -21.24 -13.76
CA ALA A 213 1.26 -20.03 -13.57
C ALA A 213 0.56 -18.76 -14.06
N GLY A 214 -0.14 -18.81 -15.20
CA GLY A 214 -0.92 -17.68 -15.72
C GLY A 214 -2.12 -17.31 -14.84
N GLN A 215 -2.75 -18.28 -14.17
CA GLN A 215 -3.85 -18.01 -13.24
C GLN A 215 -3.35 -17.26 -12.01
N VAL A 216 -2.19 -17.68 -11.47
CA VAL A 216 -1.53 -17.01 -10.34
C VAL A 216 -1.10 -15.60 -10.71
N VAL A 217 -0.43 -15.41 -11.86
CA VAL A 217 0.02 -14.07 -12.30
C VAL A 217 -1.17 -13.13 -12.47
N ARG A 218 -2.24 -13.57 -13.12
CA ARG A 218 -3.44 -12.74 -13.29
C ARG A 218 -4.10 -12.37 -11.96
N MET A 219 -4.17 -13.31 -11.01
CA MET A 219 -4.69 -13.05 -9.66
C MET A 219 -3.88 -11.93 -8.98
N LEU A 220 -2.55 -12.03 -9.01
CA LEU A 220 -1.64 -11.03 -8.43
C LEU A 220 -1.73 -9.66 -9.13
N VAL A 221 -1.91 -9.65 -10.46
CA VAL A 221 -2.11 -8.40 -11.21
C VAL A 221 -3.41 -7.72 -10.79
N VAL A 222 -4.52 -8.45 -10.69
CA VAL A 222 -5.81 -7.90 -10.25
C VAL A 222 -5.70 -7.36 -8.83
N GLU A 223 -4.97 -8.05 -7.97
CA GLU A 223 -4.68 -7.60 -6.62
C GLU A 223 -3.91 -6.26 -6.62
N ALA A 224 -2.80 -6.20 -7.34
CA ALA A 224 -1.97 -4.99 -7.43
C ALA A 224 -2.77 -3.80 -8.01
N VAL A 225 -3.60 -4.04 -9.03
CA VAL A 225 -4.52 -3.03 -9.59
C VAL A 225 -5.51 -2.55 -8.53
N THR A 226 -6.11 -3.47 -7.77
CA THR A 226 -7.07 -3.12 -6.71
C THR A 226 -6.43 -2.25 -5.63
N VAL A 227 -5.25 -2.63 -5.15
CA VAL A 227 -4.49 -1.85 -4.16
C VAL A 227 -4.09 -0.49 -4.74
N THR A 228 -3.68 -0.45 -6.01
CA THR A 228 -3.30 0.79 -6.70
C THR A 228 -4.48 1.74 -6.84
N CYS A 229 -5.63 1.28 -7.30
CA CYS A 229 -6.83 2.12 -7.41
C CYS A 229 -7.25 2.70 -6.05
N ALA A 230 -7.22 1.87 -5.01
CA ALA A 230 -7.53 2.29 -3.65
C ALA A 230 -6.53 3.32 -3.11
N GLY A 231 -5.24 3.03 -3.24
CA GLY A 231 -4.15 3.91 -2.81
C GLY A 231 -4.18 5.23 -3.55
N PHE A 232 -4.35 5.19 -4.87
CA PHE A 232 -4.46 6.37 -5.70
C PHE A 232 -5.67 7.23 -5.34
N GLY A 233 -6.86 6.63 -5.19
CA GLY A 233 -8.06 7.35 -4.78
C GLY A 233 -7.89 8.04 -3.43
N CYS A 234 -7.32 7.35 -2.43
CA CYS A 234 -7.06 7.94 -1.12
C CYS A 234 -5.98 9.02 -1.16
N GLY A 235 -4.89 8.81 -1.90
CA GLY A 235 -3.83 9.80 -2.04
C GLY A 235 -4.31 11.06 -2.76
N ALA A 236 -5.09 10.89 -3.83
CA ALA A 236 -5.73 11.99 -4.54
C ALA A 236 -6.72 12.77 -3.65
N ALA A 237 -7.52 12.06 -2.84
CA ALA A 237 -8.42 12.72 -1.88
C ALA A 237 -7.67 13.56 -0.84
N VAL A 238 -6.52 13.07 -0.34
CA VAL A 238 -5.65 13.85 0.55
C VAL A 238 -5.06 15.06 -0.16
N ALA A 239 -4.53 14.87 -1.37
CA ALA A 239 -3.97 15.96 -2.16
C ALA A 239 -5.03 17.05 -2.38
N LEU A 240 -6.26 16.68 -2.73
CA LEU A 240 -7.40 17.59 -2.85
C LEU A 240 -7.75 18.26 -1.52
N ALA A 241 -7.82 17.53 -0.42
CA ALA A 241 -8.14 18.10 0.90
C ALA A 241 -7.15 19.18 1.34
N VAL A 242 -5.87 19.04 0.98
CA VAL A 242 -4.82 20.02 1.28
C VAL A 242 -4.84 21.19 0.28
N THR A 243 -4.94 20.89 -1.01
CA THR A 243 -4.74 21.89 -2.08
C THR A 243 -6.00 22.65 -2.47
N LEU A 244 -7.21 22.13 -2.24
CA LEU A 244 -8.44 22.91 -2.48
C LEU A 244 -8.50 24.18 -1.61
N PRO A 245 -8.24 24.13 -0.30
CA PRO A 245 -8.24 25.34 0.53
C PRO A 245 -6.95 26.17 0.44
N LEU A 246 -5.80 25.55 0.16
CA LEU A 246 -4.48 26.21 0.24
C LEU A 246 -3.79 26.40 -1.11
N GLY A 247 -4.20 25.69 -2.16
CA GLY A 247 -3.44 25.56 -3.40
C GLY A 247 -3.25 26.87 -4.14
N ASP A 248 -4.28 27.71 -4.23
CA ASP A 248 -4.15 29.03 -4.88
C ASP A 248 -3.22 29.95 -4.08
N ALA A 249 -3.34 29.96 -2.76
CA ALA A 249 -2.48 30.77 -1.88
C ALA A 249 -1.03 30.26 -1.85
N ALA A 250 -0.84 28.95 -2.00
CA ALA A 250 0.46 28.30 -2.04
C ALA A 250 1.15 28.37 -3.41
N GLY A 251 0.45 28.87 -4.45
CA GLY A 251 0.90 28.75 -5.83
C GLY A 251 1.10 27.30 -6.25
N ALA A 252 0.22 26.40 -5.83
CA ALA A 252 0.25 24.96 -6.15
C ALA A 252 -1.16 24.38 -6.40
N PRO A 253 -2.03 25.00 -7.23
CA PRO A 253 -3.37 24.49 -7.47
C PRO A 253 -3.33 23.18 -8.27
N LEU A 254 -4.05 22.13 -7.84
CA LEU A 254 -4.11 20.86 -8.59
C LEU A 254 -4.78 21.01 -9.97
N SER A 255 -5.56 22.07 -10.19
CA SER A 255 -6.20 22.36 -11.48
C SER A 255 -5.19 22.76 -12.56
N SER A 256 -3.98 23.20 -12.20
CA SER A 256 -2.91 23.49 -13.16
C SER A 256 -2.24 22.22 -13.70
N LEU A 257 -2.42 21.08 -13.03
CA LEU A 257 -1.80 19.83 -13.46
C LEU A 257 -2.47 19.31 -14.74
N PRO A 258 -1.70 19.09 -15.83
CA PRO A 258 -2.26 18.49 -17.01
C PRO A 258 -2.71 17.05 -16.72
N PRO A 259 -3.72 16.53 -17.45
CA PRO A 259 -4.18 15.15 -17.29
C PRO A 259 -3.07 14.10 -17.43
N THR A 260 -2.01 14.43 -18.16
CA THR A 260 -0.81 13.59 -18.32
C THR A 260 -0.07 13.36 -17.00
N THR A 261 -0.05 14.33 -16.08
CA THR A 261 0.60 14.18 -14.76
C THR A 261 -0.19 13.21 -13.88
N TRP A 262 -1.53 13.28 -13.92
CA TRP A 262 -2.41 12.35 -13.23
C TRP A 262 -2.22 10.93 -13.75
N LEU A 263 -2.25 10.76 -15.08
CA LEU A 263 -2.02 9.47 -15.73
C LEU A 263 -0.60 8.93 -15.48
N GLY A 264 0.42 9.79 -15.54
CA GLY A 264 1.81 9.42 -15.28
C GLY A 264 2.02 8.97 -13.84
N THR A 265 1.41 9.66 -12.87
CA THR A 265 1.43 9.27 -11.46
C THR A 265 0.71 7.93 -11.26
N ALA A 266 -0.48 7.77 -11.84
CA ALA A 266 -1.23 6.51 -11.76
C ALA A 266 -0.45 5.34 -12.38
N ALA A 267 0.16 5.54 -13.56
CA ALA A 267 0.97 4.55 -14.24
C ALA A 267 2.24 4.20 -13.46
N GLY A 268 2.94 5.20 -12.92
CA GLY A 268 4.15 4.99 -12.10
C GLY A 268 3.86 4.20 -10.83
N VAL A 269 2.77 4.54 -10.12
CA VAL A 269 2.37 3.80 -8.91
C VAL A 269 1.90 2.39 -9.25
N LEU A 270 1.16 2.20 -10.35
CA LEU A 270 0.77 0.86 -10.81
C LEU A 270 2.00 0.02 -11.19
N ALA A 271 2.96 0.60 -11.90
CA ALA A 271 4.21 -0.07 -12.27
C ALA A 271 5.02 -0.47 -11.02
N LEU A 272 5.12 0.42 -10.04
CA LEU A 272 5.74 0.14 -8.74
C LEU A 272 5.04 -1.03 -8.03
N ALA A 273 3.71 -1.01 -7.97
CA ALA A 273 2.92 -2.05 -7.32
C ALA A 273 3.09 -3.40 -8.02
N LEU A 274 2.97 -3.43 -9.35
CA LEU A 274 3.19 -4.63 -10.14
C LEU A 274 4.62 -5.17 -10.00
N ALA A 275 5.62 -4.30 -10.06
CA ALA A 275 7.01 -4.70 -9.89
C ALA A 275 7.24 -5.30 -8.50
N ALA A 276 6.75 -4.65 -7.44
CA ALA A 276 6.91 -5.13 -6.07
C ALA A 276 6.16 -6.44 -5.81
N THR A 277 4.95 -6.61 -6.38
CA THR A 277 4.14 -7.82 -6.23
C THR A 277 4.68 -8.99 -7.05
N LEU A 278 5.21 -8.74 -8.25
CA LEU A 278 5.70 -9.79 -9.15
C LEU A 278 7.18 -10.12 -8.96
N ALA A 279 8.00 -9.23 -8.37
CA ALA A 279 9.43 -9.46 -8.14
C ALA A 279 9.75 -10.77 -7.39
N PRO A 280 8.95 -11.23 -6.41
CA PRO A 280 9.15 -12.53 -5.77
C PRO A 280 8.92 -13.77 -6.66
N LEU A 281 8.24 -13.67 -7.80
CA LEU A 281 7.77 -14.82 -8.59
C LEU A 281 8.86 -15.63 -9.31
N PRO A 282 9.87 -15.04 -9.98
CA PRO A 282 10.80 -15.78 -10.85
C PRO A 282 11.61 -16.86 -10.12
N GLY A 283 11.90 -16.65 -8.83
CA GLY A 283 12.61 -17.63 -8.00
C GLY A 283 11.86 -18.95 -7.80
N HIS A 284 10.52 -18.95 -7.99
CA HIS A 284 9.66 -20.10 -7.71
C HIS A 284 9.35 -20.92 -8.97
N LEU A 285 9.30 -20.26 -10.14
CA LEU A 285 9.12 -20.94 -11.42
C LEU A 285 10.30 -21.88 -11.74
N ARG A 286 11.50 -21.57 -11.22
CA ARG A 286 12.71 -22.40 -11.45
C ARG A 286 12.80 -23.66 -10.58
N ARG A 287 12.10 -23.72 -9.43
CA ARG A 287 12.19 -24.88 -8.52
C ARG A 287 11.13 -25.96 -8.78
N ALA A 288 10.02 -25.60 -9.42
CA ALA A 288 8.96 -26.55 -9.79
C ALA A 288 9.29 -27.38 -11.05
N SER A 289 10.39 -27.08 -11.73
CA SER A 289 10.86 -27.82 -12.91
C SER A 289 11.74 -29.02 -12.57
N GLY A 290 11.95 -29.33 -11.28
CA GLY A 290 12.57 -30.60 -10.88
C GLY A 290 11.62 -31.76 -11.17
N PRO A 291 12.10 -32.89 -11.72
CA PRO A 291 11.25 -34.01 -12.10
C PRO A 291 10.40 -34.47 -10.90
N PRO A 292 9.13 -34.83 -11.12
CA PRO A 292 8.23 -35.25 -10.04
C PRO A 292 8.86 -36.41 -9.27
N ALA A 293 8.84 -36.33 -7.94
CA ALA A 293 9.40 -37.37 -7.04
C ALA A 293 8.86 -38.79 -7.34
N ALA A 294 7.71 -38.89 -8.03
CA ALA A 294 7.15 -40.13 -8.55
C ALA A 294 8.03 -40.83 -9.62
N SER A 295 8.83 -40.11 -10.40
CA SER A 295 9.78 -40.72 -11.36
C SER A 295 11.06 -41.21 -10.68
N ALA A 296 11.46 -40.57 -9.57
CA ALA A 296 12.63 -40.98 -8.79
C ALA A 296 12.39 -42.27 -7.99
N ALA A 297 11.16 -42.49 -7.52
CA ALA A 297 10.76 -43.75 -6.88
C ALA A 297 10.69 -44.90 -7.90
N ARG A 298 10.14 -44.66 -9.10
CA ARG A 298 10.04 -45.66 -10.17
C ARG A 298 11.41 -46.11 -10.71
N ASN A 299 12.39 -45.20 -10.77
CA ASN A 299 13.74 -45.57 -11.20
C ASN A 299 14.54 -46.37 -10.15
N ARG A 300 14.22 -46.23 -8.86
CA ARG A 300 14.87 -47.04 -7.82
C ARG A 300 14.44 -48.50 -7.86
N GLU A 301 13.17 -48.78 -8.18
CA GLU A 301 12.66 -50.15 -8.30
C GLU A 301 13.23 -50.89 -9.51
N MET A 302 13.53 -50.20 -10.62
CA MET A 302 14.14 -50.80 -11.81
C MET A 302 15.65 -51.07 -11.68
N THR A 303 16.35 -50.42 -10.76
CA THR A 303 17.79 -50.65 -10.53
C THR A 303 18.10 -51.72 -9.48
N THR A 304 17.07 -52.26 -8.83
CA THR A 304 17.18 -53.31 -7.78
C THR A 304 16.66 -54.68 -8.24
N SER A 305 16.40 -54.86 -9.53
CA SER A 305 16.10 -56.15 -10.17
C SER A 305 17.22 -56.53 -11.12
#